data_AF-F8CNC1-F1
#
_entry.id   AF-F8CNC1-F1
#
_cell.length_a   1.000
_cell.length_b   1.000
_cell.length_c   1.000
_cell.angle_alpha   90.00
_cell.angle_beta   90.00
_cell.angle_gamma   90.00
#
_symmetry.space_group_name_H-M   'P 1'
#
loop_
_entity.id
_entity.type
_entity.pdbx_description
1 polymer ?
#
loop_
_entity_poly.entity_id
_entity_poly.type
_entity_poly.pdbx_seq_one_letter_code
_entity_poly.pdbx_strand_id
1 'polypeptide(L)'
;MGARYTRYADDLAFSGGDALSRRTHKLLRYVSQILREEGFTTRAGKTRVMRQSAQQRLAGVVVNAHPSVSRADYERLKAILHLCRTRGPASQNTEGHPDFRAHLLGRITWVAHLHPARGAKLRATFDQIAWD
;
A
#
# COMPACT_ATOMS: atom_id res chain seq x y z
N MET A 1 -18.95 -8.34 -19.37
CA MET A 1 -18.60 -7.41 -18.27
C MET A 1 -17.17 -6.90 -18.37
N GLY A 2 -16.24 -7.60 -19.05
CA GLY A 2 -14.91 -7.06 -19.38
C GLY A 2 -14.06 -6.65 -18.16
N ALA A 3 -14.34 -7.24 -16.99
CA ALA A 3 -13.64 -6.94 -15.77
C ALA A 3 -12.50 -7.95 -15.57
N ARG A 4 -11.33 -7.46 -15.18
CA ARG A 4 -10.25 -8.26 -14.64
C ARG A 4 -10.40 -8.35 -13.13
N TYR A 5 -10.32 -9.56 -12.62
CA TYR A 5 -10.52 -9.90 -11.21
C TYR A 5 -9.20 -10.30 -10.55
N THR A 6 -9.03 -9.95 -9.29
CA THR A 6 -7.91 -10.36 -8.44
C THR A 6 -8.42 -10.62 -7.03
N ARG A 7 -8.00 -11.73 -6.42
CA ARG A 7 -8.34 -12.08 -5.03
C ARG A 7 -7.06 -12.24 -4.22
N TYR A 8 -7.03 -11.62 -3.05
CA TYR A 8 -5.99 -11.83 -2.04
C TYR A 8 -6.69 -12.16 -0.72
N ALA A 9 -6.65 -13.43 -0.30
CA ALA A 9 -7.47 -13.94 0.80
C ALA A 9 -8.95 -13.53 0.65
N ASP A 10 -9.46 -12.66 1.53
CA ASP A 10 -10.84 -12.16 1.50
C ASP A 10 -11.01 -10.85 0.69
N ASP A 11 -9.91 -10.23 0.27
CA ASP A 11 -9.94 -9.01 -0.52
C ASP A 11 -10.19 -9.34 -2.00
N LEU A 12 -11.31 -8.86 -2.52
CA LEU A 12 -11.73 -8.99 -3.91
C LEU A 12 -11.55 -7.65 -4.64
N ALA A 13 -10.79 -7.65 -5.73
CA ALA A 13 -10.58 -6.48 -6.57
C ALA A 13 -11.08 -6.72 -8.00
N PHE A 14 -11.81 -5.74 -8.53
CA PHE A 14 -12.32 -5.75 -9.90
C PHE A 14 -11.84 -4.49 -10.62
N SER A 15 -11.23 -4.66 -11.78
CA SER A 15 -10.69 -3.57 -12.62
C SER A 15 -11.20 -3.70 -14.05
N GLY A 16 -11.32 -2.58 -14.78
CA GLY A 16 -11.82 -2.56 -16.15
C GLY A 16 -12.05 -1.13 -16.64
N GLY A 17 -12.24 -0.98 -17.95
CA GLY A 17 -12.47 0.32 -18.58
C GLY A 17 -13.89 0.86 -18.43
N ASP A 18 -14.27 1.82 -19.27
CA ASP A 18 -15.54 2.55 -19.17
C ASP A 18 -16.79 1.68 -19.15
N ALA A 19 -16.76 0.54 -19.86
CA ALA A 19 -17.87 -0.42 -19.86
C ALA A 19 -18.14 -0.99 -18.46
N LEU A 20 -17.09 -1.22 -17.66
CA LEU A 20 -17.21 -1.64 -16.27
C LEU A 20 -17.63 -0.46 -15.38
N SER A 21 -17.05 0.73 -15.60
CA SER A 21 -17.40 1.94 -14.85
C SER A 21 -18.88 2.31 -14.96
N ARG A 22 -19.49 2.15 -16.15
CA ARG A 22 -20.93 2.37 -16.34
C ARG A 22 -21.80 1.32 -15.65
N ARG A 23 -21.24 0.14 -15.33
CA ARG A 23 -21.94 -1.00 -14.76
C ARG A 23 -21.55 -1.27 -13.31
N THR A 24 -20.82 -0.36 -12.65
CA THR A 24 -20.32 -0.56 -11.28
C THR A 24 -21.42 -0.90 -10.29
N HIS A 25 -22.57 -0.21 -10.33
CA HIS A 25 -23.71 -0.55 -9.46
C HIS A 25 -24.24 -1.96 -9.70
N LYS A 26 -24.31 -2.39 -10.97
CA LYS A 26 -24.75 -3.75 -11.34
C LYS A 26 -23.77 -4.80 -10.84
N LEU A 27 -22.45 -4.54 -10.97
CA LEU A 27 -21.41 -5.41 -10.44
C LEU A 27 -21.50 -5.54 -8.93
N LEU A 28 -21.58 -4.42 -8.20
CA LEU A 28 -21.69 -4.42 -6.74
C LEU A 28 -22.91 -5.22 -6.28
N ARG A 29 -24.06 -5.05 -6.95
CA ARG A 29 -25.27 -5.81 -6.64
C ARG A 29 -25.08 -7.31 -6.81
N TYR A 30 -24.47 -7.75 -7.92
CA TYR A 30 -24.22 -9.17 -8.16
C TYR A 30 -23.23 -9.76 -7.15
N VAL A 31 -22.12 -9.06 -6.89
CA VAL A 31 -21.13 -9.52 -5.90
C VAL A 31 -21.76 -9.62 -4.51
N SER A 32 -22.53 -8.61 -4.08
CA SER A 32 -23.23 -8.64 -2.80
C SER A 32 -24.33 -9.69 -2.73
N GLN A 33 -24.92 -10.10 -3.86
CA GLN A 33 -25.90 -11.19 -3.90
C GLN A 33 -25.19 -12.55 -3.74
N ILE A 34 -24.17 -12.81 -4.56
CA ILE A 34 -23.37 -14.04 -4.49
C ILE A 34 -22.78 -14.22 -3.09
N LEU A 35 -22.18 -13.16 -2.52
CA LEU A 35 -21.64 -13.25 -1.16
C LEU A 35 -22.71 -13.64 -0.14
N ARG A 36 -23.93 -13.09 -0.26
CA ARG A 36 -25.03 -13.46 0.65
C ARG A 36 -25.50 -14.89 0.48
N GLU A 37 -25.59 -15.38 -0.76
CA GLU A 37 -25.92 -16.78 -1.07
C GLU A 37 -24.89 -17.74 -0.47
N GLU A 38 -23.61 -17.33 -0.45
CA GLU A 38 -22.50 -18.07 0.17
C GLU A 38 -22.37 -17.82 1.69
N GLY A 39 -23.31 -17.10 2.32
CA GLY A 39 -23.30 -16.84 3.78
C GLY A 39 -22.38 -15.70 4.25
N PHE A 40 -21.82 -14.92 3.32
CA PHE A 40 -20.96 -13.77 3.60
C PHE A 40 -21.69 -12.43 3.46
N THR A 41 -21.15 -11.39 4.11
CA THR A 41 -21.65 -10.01 3.98
C THR A 41 -20.53 -9.06 3.60
N THR A 42 -20.82 -8.09 2.73
CA THR A 42 -19.85 -7.05 2.36
C THR A 42 -19.69 -6.04 3.49
N ARG A 43 -18.45 -5.74 3.88
CA ARG A 43 -18.16 -4.63 4.81
C ARG A 43 -18.24 -3.29 4.07
N ALA A 44 -19.36 -2.57 4.19
CA ALA A 44 -19.59 -1.28 3.52
C ALA A 44 -18.46 -0.25 3.76
N GLY A 45 -17.91 -0.22 4.98
CA GLY A 45 -16.78 0.63 5.34
C GLY A 45 -15.46 0.28 4.62
N LYS A 46 -15.34 -0.90 4.02
CA LYS A 46 -14.18 -1.34 3.23
C LYS A 46 -14.44 -1.38 1.72
N THR A 47 -15.69 -1.46 1.28
CA THR A 47 -16.03 -1.41 -0.15
C THR A 47 -15.75 -0.02 -0.73
N ARG A 48 -14.98 0.05 -1.82
CA ARG A 48 -14.61 1.31 -2.48
C ARG A 48 -14.70 1.18 -3.99
N VAL A 49 -15.24 2.22 -4.64
CA VAL A 49 -15.16 2.42 -6.09
C VAL A 49 -14.14 3.52 -6.33
N MET A 50 -13.01 3.17 -6.94
CA MET A 50 -11.90 4.11 -7.14
C MET A 50 -11.74 4.41 -8.64
N ARG A 51 -12.03 5.66 -9.05
CA ARG A 51 -11.82 6.12 -10.43
C ARG A 51 -10.34 6.33 -10.71
N GLN A 52 -9.95 6.28 -11.99
CA GLN A 52 -8.55 6.45 -12.41
C GLN A 52 -7.94 7.79 -12.00
N SER A 53 -8.76 8.85 -11.91
CA SER A 53 -8.34 10.18 -11.46
C SER A 53 -8.05 10.29 -9.97
N ALA A 54 -8.43 9.28 -9.16
CA ALA A 54 -8.18 9.23 -7.73
C ALA A 54 -7.12 8.16 -7.41
N GLN A 55 -6.46 8.28 -6.27
CA GLN A 55 -5.53 7.24 -5.81
C GLN A 55 -6.29 5.93 -5.56
N GLN A 56 -5.87 4.88 -6.26
CA GLN A 56 -6.38 3.52 -6.14
C GLN A 56 -5.45 2.75 -5.21
N ARG A 57 -5.97 2.23 -4.09
CA ARG A 57 -5.21 1.44 -3.13
C ARG A 57 -5.80 0.03 -3.02
N LEU A 58 -4.94 -0.98 -3.06
CA LEU A 58 -5.29 -2.38 -2.83
C LEU A 58 -4.23 -2.99 -1.92
N ALA A 59 -4.66 -3.69 -0.85
CA ALA A 59 -3.77 -4.35 0.11
C ALA A 59 -2.61 -3.46 0.62
N GLY A 60 -2.87 -2.16 0.84
CA GLY A 60 -1.87 -1.20 1.32
C GLY A 60 -0.93 -0.62 0.25
N VAL A 61 -1.09 -1.02 -1.02
CA VAL A 61 -0.27 -0.57 -2.15
C VAL A 61 -1.09 0.29 -3.11
N VAL A 62 -0.48 1.32 -3.69
CA VAL A 62 -1.12 2.14 -4.74
C VAL A 62 -1.06 1.38 -6.06
N VAL A 63 -2.17 1.23 -6.77
CA VAL A 63 -2.27 0.38 -7.97
C VAL A 63 -2.71 1.12 -9.25
N ASN A 64 -2.74 2.47 -9.26
CA ASN A 64 -3.21 3.29 -10.39
C ASN A 64 -2.65 2.92 -11.77
N ALA A 65 -1.39 2.48 -11.81
CA ALA A 65 -0.74 2.00 -13.03
C ALA A 65 0.11 0.77 -12.72
N HIS A 66 0.93 0.87 -11.67
CA HIS A 66 1.71 -0.23 -11.12
C HIS A 66 1.65 -0.19 -9.58
N PRO A 67 1.79 -1.35 -8.91
CA PRO A 67 1.95 -1.40 -7.45
C PRO A 67 3.09 -0.47 -7.00
N SER A 68 2.78 0.58 -6.25
CA SER A 68 3.73 1.57 -5.75
C SER A 68 3.50 1.87 -4.27
N VAL A 69 4.60 2.11 -3.55
CA VAL A 69 4.55 2.77 -2.24
C VAL A 69 3.95 4.16 -2.41
N SER A 70 3.08 4.58 -1.48
CA SER A 70 2.49 5.92 -1.56
C SER A 70 3.57 6.99 -1.37
N ARG A 71 3.40 8.16 -2.00
CA ARG A 71 4.35 9.28 -1.83
C ARG A 71 4.47 9.68 -0.35
N ALA A 72 3.36 9.69 0.37
CA ALA A 72 3.34 10.02 1.80
C ALA A 72 4.19 9.03 2.62
N ASP A 73 4.07 7.73 2.36
CA ASP A 73 4.86 6.72 3.09
C ASP A 73 6.34 6.82 2.76
N TYR A 74 6.68 7.10 1.50
CA TYR A 74 8.06 7.33 1.08
C TYR A 74 8.66 8.57 1.76
N GLU A 75 7.97 9.71 1.72
CA GLU A 75 8.47 10.95 2.36
C GLU A 75 8.56 10.79 3.88
N ARG A 76 7.62 10.08 4.52
CA ARG A 76 7.70 9.78 5.96
C ARG A 76 8.93 8.94 6.28
N LEU A 77 9.17 7.86 5.53
CA LEU A 77 10.35 7.02 5.73
C LEU A 77 11.65 7.80 5.50
N LYS A 78 11.71 8.60 4.43
CA LYS A 78 12.84 9.49 4.14
C LYS A 78 13.11 10.48 5.29
N ALA A 79 12.06 11.08 5.84
CA ALA A 79 12.16 12.00 6.98
C ALA A 79 12.69 11.29 8.23
N ILE A 80 12.19 10.08 8.54
CA ILE A 80 12.68 9.27 9.66
C ILE A 80 14.18 8.99 9.49
N LEU A 81 14.62 8.52 8.33
CA LEU A 81 16.04 8.22 8.09
C LEU A 81 16.92 9.47 8.22
N HIS A 82 16.45 10.62 7.73
CA HIS A 82 17.15 11.89 7.89
C HIS A 82 17.27 12.31 9.37
N LEU A 83 16.21 12.12 10.15
CA LEU A 83 16.21 12.42 11.58
C LEU A 83 17.07 11.44 12.37
N CYS A 84 17.03 10.14 12.05
CA CYS A 84 17.95 9.16 12.64
C CYS A 84 19.41 9.53 12.38
N ARG A 85 19.75 9.98 11.16
CA ARG A 85 21.10 10.40 10.81
C ARG A 85 21.55 11.65 11.57
N THR A 86 20.64 12.58 11.85
CA THR A 86 20.98 13.88 12.45
C THR A 86 20.81 13.93 13.97
N ARG A 87 19.93 13.12 14.54
CA ARG A 87 19.53 13.12 15.95
C ARG A 87 19.68 11.75 16.63
N GLY A 88 20.20 10.76 15.92
CA GLY A 88 20.35 9.39 16.40
C GLY A 88 19.07 8.55 16.27
N PRO A 89 19.17 7.21 16.13
CA PRO A 89 18.01 6.31 15.99
C PRO A 89 17.04 6.35 17.18
N ALA A 90 17.56 6.50 18.40
CA ALA A 90 16.74 6.57 19.62
C ALA A 90 15.71 7.70 19.59
N SER A 91 16.04 8.83 18.93
CA SER A 91 15.11 9.96 18.79
C SER A 91 13.85 9.64 17.97
N GLN A 92 13.92 8.62 17.09
CA GLN A 92 12.84 8.25 16.18
C GLN A 92 12.17 6.93 16.55
N ASN A 93 12.73 6.14 17.47
CA ASN A 93 12.12 4.90 17.94
C ASN A 93 11.00 5.16 18.97
N THR A 94 10.02 5.99 18.61
CA THR A 94 8.93 6.40 19.52
C THR A 94 7.96 5.26 19.86
N GLU A 95 7.88 4.25 19.00
CA GLU A 95 7.02 3.08 19.17
C GLU A 95 7.72 1.93 19.91
N GLY A 96 8.98 2.12 20.34
CA GLY A 96 9.71 1.14 21.14
C GLY A 96 9.99 -0.18 20.39
N HIS A 97 10.26 -0.11 19.08
CA HIS A 97 10.62 -1.29 18.31
C HIS A 97 11.90 -1.93 18.88
N PRO A 98 11.89 -3.22 19.25
CA PRO A 98 13.05 -3.90 19.83
C PRO A 98 14.27 -3.93 18.91
N ASP A 99 14.03 -4.09 17.60
CA ASP A 99 15.05 -3.96 16.56
C ASP A 99 14.62 -2.90 15.54
N PHE A 100 14.81 -1.65 15.93
CA PHE A 100 14.45 -0.51 15.09
C PHE A 100 15.26 -0.45 13.78
N ARG A 101 16.50 -0.97 13.81
CA ARG A 101 17.36 -1.06 12.63
C ARG A 101 16.77 -2.01 11.61
N ALA A 102 16.43 -3.24 12.01
CA ALA A 102 15.81 -4.22 11.12
C ALA A 102 14.42 -3.75 10.64
N HIS A 103 13.65 -3.08 11.51
CA HIS A 103 12.37 -2.49 11.13
C HIS A 103 12.51 -1.51 9.96
N LEU A 104 13.44 -0.54 10.07
CA LEU A 104 13.68 0.43 9.00
C LEU A 104 14.25 -0.25 7.74
N LEU A 105 15.16 -1.21 7.89
CA LEU A 105 15.70 -1.96 6.76
C LEU A 105 14.62 -2.73 6.00
N GLY A 106 13.70 -3.39 6.70
CA GLY A 106 12.57 -4.09 6.08
C GLY A 106 11.68 -3.16 5.26
N ARG A 107 11.41 -1.96 5.78
CA ARG A 107 10.65 -0.92 5.04
C ARG A 107 11.39 -0.42 3.80
N ILE A 108 12.72 -0.26 3.88
CA ILE A 108 13.55 0.12 2.72
C ILE A 108 13.52 -0.99 1.66
N THR A 109 13.68 -2.25 2.06
CA THR A 109 13.64 -3.41 1.16
C THR A 109 12.29 -3.51 0.45
N TRP A 110 11.19 -3.30 1.17
CA TRP A 110 9.85 -3.24 0.57
C TRP A 110 9.74 -2.13 -0.49
N VAL A 111 10.26 -0.93 -0.21
CA VAL A 111 10.30 0.17 -1.18
C VAL A 111 11.18 -0.19 -2.37
N ALA A 112 12.33 -0.84 -2.14
CA ALA A 112 13.26 -1.25 -3.19
C ALA A 112 12.65 -2.30 -4.13
N HIS A 113 11.87 -3.24 -3.59
CA HIS A 113 11.16 -4.25 -4.37
C HIS A 113 10.17 -3.63 -5.37
N LEU A 114 9.48 -2.56 -4.96
CA LEU A 114 8.51 -1.86 -5.82
C LEU A 114 9.14 -0.74 -6.67
N HIS A 115 10.21 -0.11 -6.18
CA HIS A 115 10.86 1.03 -6.83
C HIS A 115 12.36 1.06 -6.53
N PRO A 116 13.18 0.32 -7.31
CA PRO A 116 14.61 0.12 -7.02
C PRO A 116 15.40 1.42 -6.81
N ALA A 117 15.21 2.43 -7.67
CA ALA A 117 15.91 3.70 -7.56
C ALA A 117 15.57 4.51 -6.28
N ARG A 118 14.32 4.42 -5.80
CA ARG A 118 13.91 5.07 -4.54
C ARG A 118 14.44 4.30 -3.34
N GLY A 119 14.39 2.96 -3.40
CA GLY A 119 14.99 2.09 -2.40
C GLY A 119 16.48 2.36 -2.21
N ALA A 120 17.24 2.47 -3.31
CA ALA A 120 18.68 2.77 -3.28
C ALA A 120 18.98 4.12 -2.59
N LYS A 121 18.19 5.17 -2.85
CA LYS A 121 18.35 6.48 -2.18
C LYS A 121 18.11 6.39 -0.67
N LEU A 122 17.07 5.66 -0.25
CA LEU A 122 16.79 5.45 1.17
C LEU A 122 17.89 4.63 1.83
N ARG A 123 18.35 3.56 1.16
CA ARG A 123 19.44 2.70 1.62
C ARG A 123 20.73 3.49 1.83
N ALA A 124 21.10 4.34 0.89
CA ALA A 124 22.27 5.20 1.02
C ALA A 124 22.18 6.15 2.23
N THR A 125 20.99 6.64 2.58
CA THR A 125 20.80 7.45 3.80
C THR A 125 20.88 6.57 5.06
N PHE A 126 20.30 5.38 5.01
CA PHE A 126 20.30 4.41 6.11
C PHE A 126 21.73 3.96 6.48
N ASP A 127 22.58 3.71 5.49
CA ASP A 127 23.96 3.28 5.70
C ASP A 127 24.84 4.36 6.35
N GLN A 128 24.40 5.62 6.36
CA GLN A 128 25.09 6.75 7.01
C GLN A 128 24.67 6.97 8.48
N ILE A 129 23.71 6.20 8.99
CA ILE A 129 23.22 6.35 10.36
C ILE A 129 24.19 5.62 11.31
N ALA A 130 24.58 6.30 12.40
CA ALA A 130 25.27 5.66 13.52
C ALA A 130 24.27 4.79 14.30
N TRP A 131 24.49 3.48 14.28
CA TRP A 131 23.71 2.49 15.02
C TRP A 131 24.55 2.05 16.21
N ASP A 132 24.28 2.64 17.36
CA ASP A 132 24.92 2.29 18.63
C ASP A 132 24.36 0.99 19.20
#